data_AF-A0A328RHE5-F1
#
_entry.id   AF-A0A328RHE5-F1
#
_cell.length_a   1.000
_cell.length_b   1.000
_cell.length_c   1.000
_cell.angle_alpha   90.00
_cell.angle_beta   90.00
_cell.angle_gamma   90.00
#
_symmetry.space_group_name_H-M   'P 1'
#
loop_
_entity.id
_entity.type
_entity.pdbx_description
1 polymer ?
#
loop_
_entity_poly.entity_id
_entity_poly.type
_entity_poly.pdbx_seq_one_letter_code
_entity_poly.pdbx_strand_id
1 'polypeptide(L)'
;MLNFFKPLKSFNPTQKIIQCPNCKQSLRVPIKLGKTLLINCNKCNSKFNIQFKHPLSNLFSWNKQQTIQQNISNLKSRFNYLPPKTKRLFWLTIAMIILFIILHVKTPTKEKQIDPPKKTRYIDTDKTLLGV
;
A
#
# COMPACT_ATOMS: atom_id res chain seq x y z
N MET A 1 -8.33 -12.18 -51.33
CA MET A 1 -8.06 -11.50 -50.05
C MET A 1 -8.43 -12.45 -48.91
N LEU A 2 -7.46 -12.96 -48.14
CA LEU A 2 -7.69 -13.98 -47.11
C LEU A 2 -7.84 -13.31 -45.74
N ASN A 3 -9.01 -13.51 -45.11
CA ASN A 3 -9.36 -13.05 -43.78
C ASN A 3 -8.45 -13.70 -42.71
N PHE A 4 -7.56 -12.92 -42.12
CA PHE A 4 -6.58 -13.36 -41.11
C PHE A 4 -6.88 -12.84 -39.69
N PHE A 5 -8.14 -12.58 -39.36
CA PHE A 5 -8.51 -12.20 -37.98
C PHE A 5 -8.81 -13.46 -37.15
N LYS A 6 -7.75 -14.08 -36.62
CA LYS A 6 -7.88 -15.01 -35.48
C LYS A 6 -8.33 -14.19 -34.27
N PRO A 7 -9.43 -14.57 -33.58
CA PRO A 7 -9.85 -13.88 -32.37
C PRO A 7 -8.74 -14.00 -31.31
N LEU A 8 -8.30 -12.86 -30.79
CA LEU A 8 -7.36 -12.77 -29.68
C LEU A 8 -7.96 -13.48 -28.47
N LYS A 9 -7.46 -14.69 -28.21
CA LYS A 9 -7.76 -15.51 -27.03
C LYS A 9 -7.69 -14.63 -25.79
N SER A 10 -8.80 -14.52 -25.07
CA SER A 10 -8.91 -13.66 -23.90
C SER A 10 -7.76 -13.96 -22.93
N PHE A 11 -6.92 -12.94 -22.69
CA PHE A 11 -5.88 -12.97 -21.67
C PHE A 11 -6.58 -12.98 -20.31
N ASN A 12 -7.03 -14.14 -19.87
CA ASN A 12 -7.38 -14.36 -18.46
C ASN A 12 -6.05 -14.52 -17.71
N PRO A 13 -5.61 -13.54 -16.89
CA PRO A 13 -4.35 -13.60 -16.15
C PRO A 13 -4.43 -14.56 -14.95
N THR A 14 -5.21 -15.63 -15.07
CA THR A 14 -5.42 -16.62 -14.02
C THR A 14 -4.32 -17.66 -13.99
N GLN A 15 -3.41 -17.68 -14.97
CA GLN A 15 -2.32 -18.67 -15.05
C GLN A 15 -0.97 -18.03 -15.35
N LYS A 16 0.09 -18.48 -14.69
CA LYS A 16 1.49 -18.12 -14.95
C LYS A 16 2.28 -19.35 -15.36
N ILE A 17 3.20 -19.19 -16.31
CA ILE A 17 4.18 -20.23 -16.62
C ILE A 17 5.36 -20.07 -15.67
N ILE A 18 5.74 -21.16 -15.00
CA ILE A 18 6.88 -21.25 -14.09
C ILE A 18 7.75 -22.44 -14.48
N GLN A 19 8.97 -22.52 -13.98
CA GLN A 19 9.83 -23.69 -14.15
C GLN A 19 9.84 -24.54 -12.89
N CYS A 20 9.79 -25.87 -13.04
CA CYS A 20 10.01 -26.79 -11.94
C CYS A 20 11.44 -26.64 -11.39
N PRO A 21 11.65 -26.53 -10.07
CA PRO A 21 12.99 -26.40 -9.50
C PRO A 21 13.86 -27.64 -9.68
N ASN A 22 13.25 -28.84 -9.82
CA ASN A 22 13.98 -30.10 -9.94
C ASN A 22 14.34 -30.44 -11.41
N CYS A 23 13.35 -30.43 -12.31
CA CYS A 23 13.54 -30.87 -13.70
C CYS A 23 13.51 -29.75 -14.75
N LYS A 24 13.37 -28.49 -14.33
CA LYS A 24 13.29 -27.27 -15.19
C LYS A 24 12.16 -27.26 -16.22
N GLN A 25 11.25 -28.23 -16.19
CA GLN A 25 10.08 -28.28 -17.06
C GLN A 25 9.17 -27.08 -16.81
N SER A 26 8.71 -26.44 -17.89
CA SER A 26 7.71 -25.36 -17.83
C SER A 26 6.33 -25.91 -17.43
N LEU A 27 5.75 -25.36 -16.37
CA LEU A 27 4.44 -25.72 -15.83
C LEU A 27 3.52 -24.51 -15.85
N ARG A 28 2.25 -24.70 -16.21
CA ARG A 28 1.22 -23.68 -16.08
C ARG A 28 0.57 -23.81 -14.72
N VAL A 29 0.68 -22.79 -13.89
CA VAL A 29 0.11 -22.77 -12.54
C VAL A 29 -0.92 -21.67 -12.40
N PRO A 30 -2.02 -21.90 -11.67
CA PRO A 30 -3.00 -20.86 -11.39
C PRO A 30 -2.41 -19.78 -10.48
N ILE A 31 -2.65 -18.52 -10.79
CA ILE A 31 -2.24 -17.38 -9.95
C ILE A 31 -3.31 -17.18 -8.87
N LYS A 32 -3.01 -17.57 -7.63
CA LYS A 32 -3.81 -17.18 -6.45
C LYS A 32 -2.97 -16.25 -5.58
N LEU A 33 -3.33 -14.97 -5.56
CA LEU A 33 -2.62 -13.94 -4.80
C LEU A 33 -2.79 -14.17 -3.29
N GLY A 34 -1.71 -14.02 -2.52
CA GLY A 34 -1.73 -14.11 -1.05
C GLY A 34 -1.88 -15.52 -0.48
N LYS A 35 -2.03 -16.56 -1.31
CA LYS A 35 -2.07 -17.96 -0.88
C LYS A 35 -0.82 -18.70 -1.30
N THR A 36 -0.34 -19.61 -0.45
CA THR A 36 0.70 -20.57 -0.81
C THR A 36 0.04 -21.74 -1.54
N LEU A 37 0.53 -22.05 -2.73
CA LEU A 37 0.06 -23.17 -3.53
C LEU A 37 1.11 -24.27 -3.52
N LEU A 38 0.70 -25.46 -3.12
CA LEU A 38 1.48 -26.68 -3.30
C LEU A 38 1.27 -27.17 -4.75
N ILE A 39 2.33 -27.12 -5.54
CA ILE A 39 2.33 -27.55 -6.94
C ILE A 39 3.06 -28.89 -7.06
N ASN A 40 2.45 -29.82 -7.78
CA ASN A 40 3.08 -31.09 -8.16
C ASN A 40 3.58 -31.02 -9.61
N CYS A 41 4.82 -31.43 -9.85
CA CYS A 41 5.37 -31.52 -11.21
C CYS A 41 5.04 -32.88 -11.84
N ASN A 42 4.27 -32.89 -12.94
CA ASN A 42 3.90 -34.14 -13.63
C ASN A 42 5.08 -34.91 -14.25
N LYS A 43 6.25 -34.29 -14.41
CA LYS A 43 7.41 -34.94 -15.05
C LYS A 43 8.32 -35.66 -14.07
N CYS A 44 8.51 -35.11 -12.87
CA CYS A 44 9.44 -35.67 -11.87
C CYS A 44 8.78 -35.94 -10.52
N ASN A 45 7.45 -35.74 -10.41
CA ASN A 45 6.65 -35.90 -9.20
C ASN A 45 7.14 -35.09 -7.98
N SER A 46 8.00 -34.10 -8.18
CA SER A 46 8.46 -33.21 -7.12
C SER A 46 7.33 -32.27 -6.70
N LYS A 47 7.15 -32.10 -5.38
CA LYS A 47 6.20 -31.15 -4.79
C LYS A 47 6.95 -29.91 -4.30
N PHE A 48 6.42 -28.72 -4.60
CA PHE A 48 7.03 -27.47 -4.16
C PHE A 48 5.99 -26.38 -3.95
N ASN A 49 6.32 -25.42 -3.07
CA ASN A 49 5.43 -24.34 -2.68
C ASN A 49 5.73 -23.07 -3.46
N ILE A 50 4.66 -22.37 -3.88
CA ILE A 50 4.75 -21.10 -4.58
C ILE A 50 3.78 -20.12 -3.97
N GLN A 51 4.23 -18.89 -3.77
CA GLN A 51 3.39 -17.80 -3.33
C GLN A 51 3.45 -16.66 -4.35
N PHE A 52 2.28 -16.21 -4.80
CA PHE A 52 2.17 -15.02 -5.62
C PHE A 52 1.92 -13.80 -4.73
N LYS A 53 2.89 -12.89 -4.68
CA LYS A 53 2.74 -11.60 -3.99
C LYS A 53 1.89 -10.65 -4.83
N HIS A 54 1.08 -9.83 -4.16
CA HIS A 54 0.30 -8.79 -4.83
C HIS A 54 1.25 -7.73 -5.39
N PRO A 55 1.09 -7.24 -6.62
CA PRO A 55 1.97 -6.19 -7.15
C PRO A 55 1.99 -4.93 -6.27
N LEU A 56 0.87 -4.65 -5.59
CA LEU A 56 0.74 -3.53 -4.64
C LEU A 56 1.46 -3.75 -3.30
N SER A 57 1.76 -4.98 -2.89
CA SER A 57 2.37 -5.23 -1.57
C SER A 57 3.77 -4.65 -1.46
N ASN A 58 4.46 -4.50 -2.59
CA ASN A 58 5.79 -3.90 -2.64
C ASN A 58 5.75 -2.41 -3.00
N LEU A 59 4.58 -1.84 -3.31
CA LEU A 59 4.47 -0.44 -3.70
C LEU A 59 4.88 0.47 -2.53
N PHE A 60 4.35 0.18 -1.34
CA PHE A 60 4.58 0.95 -0.10
C PHE A 60 5.64 0.33 0.81
N SER A 61 6.43 -0.63 0.32
CA SER A 61 7.51 -1.19 1.14
C SER A 61 8.62 -0.15 1.30
N TRP A 62 8.68 0.45 2.48
CA TRP A 62 9.67 1.43 2.89
C TRP A 62 10.89 0.73 3.49
N ASN A 63 12.08 0.97 2.95
CA ASN A 63 13.31 0.40 3.52
C ASN A 63 13.93 1.42 4.50
N LYS A 64 13.97 1.07 5.79
CA LYS A 64 14.56 1.91 6.86
C LYS A 64 16.06 2.13 6.70
N GLN A 65 16.76 1.26 5.97
CA GLN A 65 18.21 1.33 5.75
C GLN A 65 18.58 2.26 4.59
N GLN A 66 17.60 2.67 3.77
CA GLN A 66 17.80 3.54 2.61
C GLN A 66 17.46 4.99 2.93
N THR A 67 18.12 5.93 2.25
CA THR A 67 17.80 7.36 2.39
C THR A 67 16.42 7.68 1.82
N ILE A 68 15.83 8.79 2.26
CA ILE A 68 14.51 9.26 1.78
C ILE A 68 14.53 9.40 0.25
N GLN A 69 15.61 9.95 -0.32
CA GLN A 69 15.77 10.12 -1.77
C GLN A 69 15.76 8.79 -2.52
N GLN A 70 16.45 7.77 -1.99
CA GLN A 70 16.46 6.42 -2.58
C GLN A 70 15.10 5.73 -2.47
N ASN A 71 14.40 5.89 -1.35
CA ASN A 71 13.05 5.35 -1.20
C ASN A 71 12.08 6.01 -2.18
N ILE A 72 12.17 7.33 -2.39
CA ILE A 72 11.33 8.06 -3.35
C ILE A 72 11.64 7.63 -4.80
N SER A 73 12.92 7.48 -5.16
CA SER A 73 13.29 7.04 -6.51
C SER A 73 12.82 5.61 -6.79
N ASN A 74 12.94 4.71 -5.81
CA ASN A 74 12.40 3.35 -5.87
C ASN A 74 10.87 3.33 -5.93
N LEU A 75 10.19 4.24 -5.24
CA LEU A 75 8.74 4.37 -5.34
C LEU A 75 8.32 4.81 -6.74
N LYS A 76 9.01 5.78 -7.34
CA LYS A 76 8.77 6.25 -8.72
C LYS A 76 8.95 5.13 -9.74
N SER A 77 10.02 4.35 -9.62
CA SER A 77 10.27 3.22 -10.54
C SER A 77 9.16 2.17 -10.41
N ARG A 78 8.79 1.77 -9.18
CA ARG A 78 7.67 0.84 -8.92
C ARG A 78 6.34 1.35 -9.47
N PHE A 79 6.09 2.64 -9.33
CA PHE A 79 4.87 3.26 -9.86
C PHE A 79 4.81 3.16 -11.40
N ASN A 80 5.94 3.27 -12.09
CA ASN A 80 6.00 3.14 -13.54
C ASN A 80 5.65 1.73 -14.05
N TYR A 81 5.87 0.68 -13.25
CA TYR A 81 5.49 -0.70 -13.60
C TYR A 81 4.00 -1.01 -13.41
N LEU A 82 3.21 -0.10 -12.82
CA LEU A 82 1.78 -0.33 -12.65
C LEU A 82 1.04 -0.34 -14.00
N PRO A 83 0.02 -1.21 -14.15
CA PRO A 83 -0.86 -1.19 -15.31
C PRO A 83 -1.50 0.19 -15.51
N PRO A 84 -1.71 0.65 -16.76
CA PRO A 84 -2.22 1.99 -17.05
C PRO A 84 -3.60 2.26 -16.41
N LYS A 85 -4.46 1.24 -16.33
CA LYS A 85 -5.76 1.32 -15.66
C LYS A 85 -5.60 1.64 -14.17
N THR A 86 -4.66 0.97 -13.50
CA THR A 86 -4.40 1.16 -12.07
C THR A 86 -3.78 2.53 -11.79
N LYS A 87 -2.88 3.02 -12.66
CA LYS A 87 -2.33 4.38 -12.57
C LYS A 87 -3.43 5.44 -12.65
N ARG A 88 -4.38 5.29 -13.59
CA ARG A 88 -5.50 6.23 -13.72
C ARG A 88 -6.38 6.23 -12.48
N LEU A 89 -6.72 5.05 -11.96
CA LEU A 89 -7.51 4.93 -10.72
C LEU A 89 -6.79 5.58 -9.54
N PHE A 90 -5.48 5.37 -9.41
CA PHE A 90 -4.67 5.96 -8.35
C PHE A 90 -4.66 7.50 -8.41
N TRP A 91 -4.49 8.08 -9.60
CA TRP A 91 -4.56 9.54 -9.78
C TRP A 91 -5.94 10.10 -9.44
N LEU A 92 -7.02 9.40 -9.84
CA LEU A 92 -8.38 9.78 -9.48
C LEU A 92 -8.58 9.75 -7.96
N THR A 93 -8.07 8.73 -7.27
CA THR A 93 -8.16 8.67 -5.80
C THR A 93 -7.39 9.80 -5.13
N ILE A 94 -6.19 10.14 -5.62
CA ILE A 94 -5.43 11.29 -5.10
C ILE A 94 -6.19 12.59 -5.32
N ALA A 95 -6.74 12.82 -6.52
CA ALA A 95 -7.51 14.01 -6.83
C ALA A 95 -8.74 14.16 -5.93
N MET A 96 -9.46 13.06 -5.66
CA MET A 96 -10.59 13.05 -4.74
C MET A 96 -10.19 13.38 -3.30
N ILE A 97 -9.07 12.84 -2.80
CA ILE A 97 -8.55 13.15 -1.46
C ILE A 97 -8.16 14.63 -1.36
N ILE A 98 -7.46 15.16 -2.37
CA ILE A 98 -7.06 16.58 -2.39
C ILE A 98 -8.30 17.48 -2.42
N LEU A 99 -9.29 17.16 -3.26
CA LEU A 99 -10.55 17.88 -3.32
C LEU A 99 -11.28 17.86 -1.96
N PHE A 100 -11.35 16.69 -1.32
CA PHE A 100 -11.93 16.54 0.01
C PHE A 100 -11.23 17.43 1.04
N ILE A 101 -9.89 17.44 1.06
CA ILE A 101 -9.11 18.30 1.94
C ILE A 101 -9.41 19.79 1.65
N ILE A 102 -9.46 20.22 0.39
CA ILE A 102 -9.76 21.63 0.05
C ILE A 102 -11.16 22.05 0.54
N LEU A 103 -12.15 21.17 0.40
CA LEU A 103 -13.53 21.43 0.83
C LEU A 103 -13.64 21.47 2.36
N HIS A 104 -12.91 20.61 3.08
CA HIS A 104 -12.99 20.51 4.54
C HIS A 104 -12.02 21.43 5.29
N VAL A 105 -10.86 21.77 4.73
CA VAL A 105 -9.92 22.74 5.34
C VAL A 105 -10.50 24.15 5.35
N LYS A 106 -11.48 24.44 4.49
CA LYS A 106 -12.21 25.71 4.50
C LYS A 106 -13.18 25.88 5.66
N THR A 107 -13.40 24.89 6.53
CA THR A 107 -14.09 25.17 7.79
C THR A 107 -13.13 25.93 8.68
N PRO A 108 -13.33 27.24 8.93
CA PRO A 108 -12.50 27.94 9.89
C PRO A 108 -12.69 27.21 11.21
N THR A 109 -11.62 26.59 11.70
CA THR A 109 -11.54 26.18 13.09
C THR A 109 -11.83 27.45 13.87
N LYS A 110 -13.04 27.58 14.44
CA LYS A 110 -13.32 28.67 15.37
C LYS A 110 -12.32 28.46 16.48
N GLU A 111 -11.27 29.28 16.46
CA GLU A 111 -10.28 29.35 17.51
C GLU A 111 -11.08 29.62 18.78
N LYS A 112 -11.27 28.57 19.58
CA LYS A 112 -11.81 28.74 20.92
C LYS A 112 -10.81 29.66 21.58
N GLN A 113 -11.18 30.92 21.79
CA GLN A 113 -10.47 31.80 22.70
C GLN A 113 -10.36 31.00 23.99
N ILE A 114 -9.14 30.54 24.25
CA ILE A 114 -8.77 30.00 25.55
C ILE A 114 -8.74 31.26 26.41
N ASP A 115 -9.81 31.47 27.17
CA ASP A 115 -9.85 32.52 28.15
C ASP A 115 -8.57 32.41 29.00
N PRO A 116 -7.84 33.52 29.20
CA PRO A 116 -6.61 33.49 29.98
C PRO A 116 -6.92 32.88 31.35
N PRO A 117 -6.02 32.03 31.88
CA PRO A 117 -6.23 31.38 33.17
C PRO A 117 -6.56 32.44 34.21
N LYS A 118 -7.78 32.35 34.76
CA LYS A 118 -8.26 33.26 35.81
C LYS A 118 -7.26 33.15 36.96
N LYS A 119 -6.52 34.24 37.25
CA LYS A 119 -5.60 34.34 38.38
C LYS A 119 -6.36 33.95 39.65
N THR A 120 -6.18 32.72 40.11
CA THR A 120 -6.58 32.30 41.46
C THR A 120 -5.68 33.06 42.42
N ARG A 121 -6.26 33.99 43.19
CA ARG A 121 -5.56 34.57 44.34
C ARG A 121 -5.24 33.42 45.27
N TYR A 122 -3.96 33.14 45.44
CA TYR A 122 -3.48 32.35 46.56
C TYR A 122 -3.78 33.17 47.82
N ILE A 123 -4.69 32.67 48.65
CA ILE A 123 -4.93 33.21 49.98
C ILE A 123 -3.96 32.46 50.89
N ASP A 124 -2.80 33.06 51.17
CA ASP A 124 -1.91 32.58 52.22
C ASP A 124 -2.67 32.56 53.54
N THR A 125 -2.97 31.36 54.04
CA THR A 125 -3.67 31.12 55.31
C THR A 125 -2.77 30.53 56.40
N ASP A 126 -1.44 30.66 56.25
CA ASP A 126 -0.48 30.21 57.25
C ASP A 126 0.14 31.40 57.97
N LYS A 127 -0.53 31.92 59.00
CA LYS A 127 0.08 32.72 60.08
C LYS A 127 -0.87 32.99 61.27
N THR A 128 -1.44 31.92 61.84
CA THR A 128 -2.01 32.02 63.19
C THR A 128 -1.98 30.65 63.87
N LEU A 129 -0.85 30.28 64.47
CA LEU A 129 -0.76 29.27 65.54
C LEU A 129 0.71 29.15 66.00
N LEU A 130 1.14 30.07 66.87
CA LEU A 130 2.24 29.84 67.82
C LEU A 130 2.10 30.91 68.90
N GLY A 131 1.39 30.52 69.95
CA GLY A 131 1.12 31.31 71.14
C GLY A 131 0.71 30.37 72.27
N VAL A 132 1.61 29.44 72.62
CA VAL A 132 1.73 28.74 73.91
C VAL A 132 3.20 28.39 74.11
#